data_AF-A0A976CDE6-F1
#
_entry.id   AF-A0A976CDE6-F1
#
_cell.length_a   1.000
_cell.length_b   1.000
_cell.length_c   1.000
_cell.angle_alpha   90.00
_cell.angle_beta   90.00
_cell.angle_gamma   90.00
#
_symmetry.space_group_name_H-M   'P 1'
#
loop_
_entity.id
_entity.type
_entity.pdbx_description
1 polymer ?
#
loop_
_entity_poly.entity_id
_entity_poly.type
_entity_poly.pdbx_seq_one_letter_code
_entity_poly.pdbx_strand_id
1 'polypeptide(L)'
;MMKISYLKNLAQFATQNNLSFDYINTMSDDAIIKYLSQIKGIGVWTVQMLLIFDFKRPDIFPLLDLAIQNAIVNLYEIEEKKGKVMLNKVEEIAKNWQPYRTFACLYLWAIKDSNP
;
A
#
# COMPACT_ATOMS: atom_id res chain seq x y z
N MET A 1 23.06 9.25 3.15
CA MET A 1 23.36 9.26 1.70
C MET A 1 22.16 8.85 0.84
N MET A 2 21.59 7.64 0.98
CA MET A 2 20.54 7.12 0.08
C MET A 2 19.22 7.92 0.11
N LYS A 3 18.66 8.23 1.30
CA LYS A 3 17.41 9.03 1.41
C LYS A 3 17.53 10.45 0.82
N ILE A 4 18.72 11.05 0.89
CA ILE A 4 19.00 12.36 0.25
C ILE A 4 18.85 12.25 -1.26
N SER A 5 19.34 11.16 -1.87
CA SER A 5 19.17 10.91 -3.30
C SER A 5 17.70 10.77 -3.69
N TYR A 6 16.88 10.11 -2.87
CA TYR A 6 15.45 9.94 -3.15
C TYR A 6 14.70 11.27 -3.09
N LEU A 7 15.04 12.12 -2.12
CA LEU A 7 14.50 13.46 -2.04
C LEU A 7 14.87 14.30 -3.27
N LYS A 8 16.13 14.21 -3.75
CA LYS A 8 16.56 14.86 -4.99
C LYS A 8 15.80 14.34 -6.22
N ASN A 9 15.57 13.03 -6.31
CA ASN A 9 14.80 12.44 -7.40
C ASN A 9 13.34 12.91 -7.39
N LEU A 10 12.72 12.99 -6.21
CA LEU A 10 11.37 13.53 -6.05
C LEU A 10 11.30 15.00 -6.48
N ALA A 11 12.24 15.82 -6.02
CA ALA A 11 12.30 17.23 -6.39
C ALA A 11 12.49 17.41 -7.91
N GLN A 12 13.36 16.61 -8.53
CA GLN A 12 13.55 16.62 -9.98
C GLN A 12 12.28 16.18 -10.72
N PHE A 13 11.57 15.16 -10.23
CA PHE A 13 10.32 14.72 -10.84
C PHE A 13 9.26 15.83 -10.75
N ALA A 14 9.19 16.55 -9.62
CA ALA A 14 8.25 17.65 -9.39
C ALA A 14 8.49 18.87 -10.30
N THR A 15 9.73 19.10 -10.75
CA THR A 15 10.01 20.21 -11.69
C THR A 15 9.65 19.85 -13.13
N GLN A 16 9.58 18.56 -13.45
CA GLN A 16 9.32 18.05 -14.80
C GLN A 16 7.87 17.61 -15.01
N ASN A 17 7.15 17.31 -13.93
CA ASN A 17 5.82 16.72 -13.98
C ASN A 17 4.90 17.34 -12.92
N ASN A 18 3.59 17.24 -13.12
CA ASN A 18 2.61 17.76 -12.17
C ASN A 18 2.42 16.80 -10.98
N LEU A 19 2.86 17.22 -9.79
CA LEU A 19 2.65 16.50 -8.54
C LEU A 19 1.59 17.16 -7.63
N SER A 20 0.76 18.07 -8.15
CA SER A 20 -0.28 18.70 -7.33
C SER A 20 -1.27 17.64 -6.83
N PHE A 21 -1.72 17.82 -5.58
CA PHE A 21 -2.68 16.91 -4.97
C PHE A 21 -3.95 16.78 -5.82
N ASP A 22 -4.47 17.91 -6.31
CA ASP A 22 -5.66 17.94 -7.15
C ASP A 22 -5.49 17.12 -8.43
N TYR A 23 -4.36 17.28 -9.12
CA TYR A 23 -4.08 16.52 -10.34
C TYR A 23 -3.98 15.02 -10.06
N ILE A 24 -3.20 14.63 -9.05
CA ILE A 24 -3.05 13.22 -8.69
C ILE A 24 -4.40 12.63 -8.27
N ASN A 25 -5.22 13.36 -7.52
CA ASN A 25 -6.51 12.87 -7.02
C ASN A 25 -7.53 12.60 -8.15
N THR A 26 -7.36 13.18 -9.35
CA THR A 26 -8.18 12.85 -10.52
C THR A 26 -7.88 11.48 -11.13
N MET A 27 -6.73 10.88 -10.82
CA MET A 27 -6.29 9.62 -11.39
C MET A 27 -6.88 8.41 -10.65
N SER A 28 -7.00 7.28 -11.35
CA SER A 28 -7.28 5.99 -10.70
C SER A 28 -6.11 5.53 -9.84
N ASP A 29 -6.39 4.64 -8.87
CA ASP A 29 -5.37 4.15 -7.93
C ASP A 29 -4.19 3.48 -8.66
N ASP A 30 -4.46 2.66 -9.67
CA ASP A 30 -3.43 2.03 -10.52
C ASP A 30 -2.60 3.06 -11.29
N ALA A 31 -3.24 4.13 -11.78
CA ALA A 31 -2.54 5.21 -12.47
C ALA A 31 -1.62 5.97 -11.53
N ILE A 32 -2.05 6.26 -10.30
CA ILE A 32 -1.22 6.91 -9.27
C ILE A 32 -0.03 6.02 -8.90
N ILE A 33 -0.26 4.72 -8.67
CA ILE A 33 0.80 3.73 -8.39
C ILE A 33 1.84 3.75 -9.51
N LYS A 34 1.39 3.63 -10.77
CA LYS A 34 2.28 3.64 -11.93
C LYS A 34 3.01 4.98 -12.11
N TYR A 35 2.36 6.08 -11.80
CA TYR A 35 2.91 7.42 -11.96
C TYR A 35 4.00 7.70 -10.93
N LEU A 36 3.68 7.54 -9.64
CA LEU A 36 4.60 7.88 -8.55
C LEU A 36 5.73 6.85 -8.38
N SER A 37 5.51 5.59 -8.76
CA SER A 37 6.57 4.56 -8.72
C SER A 37 7.67 4.74 -9.77
N GLN A 38 7.56 5.73 -10.67
CA GLN A 38 8.65 6.12 -11.59
C GLN A 38 9.79 6.83 -10.84
N ILE A 39 9.49 7.40 -9.67
CA ILE A 39 10.46 8.14 -8.87
C ILE A 39 11.37 7.12 -8.17
N LYS A 40 12.63 7.05 -8.59
CA LYS A 40 13.61 6.13 -7.99
C LYS A 40 13.73 6.35 -6.47
N GLY A 41 13.31 5.35 -5.71
CA GLY A 41 13.24 5.39 -4.24
C GLY A 41 11.82 5.34 -3.68
N ILE A 42 10.80 5.48 -4.54
CA ILE A 42 9.38 5.33 -4.20
C ILE A 42 8.88 4.03 -4.83
N GLY A 43 8.54 3.06 -3.99
CA GLY A 43 7.99 1.77 -4.43
C GLY A 43 6.47 1.71 -4.32
N VAL A 44 5.88 0.66 -4.88
CA VAL A 44 4.42 0.42 -4.87
C VAL A 44 3.84 0.50 -3.46
N TRP A 45 4.47 -0.15 -2.48
CA TRP A 45 4.00 -0.11 -1.08
C TRP A 45 3.97 1.32 -0.54
N THR A 46 5.00 2.13 -0.81
CA THR A 46 5.02 3.55 -0.40
C THR A 46 3.87 4.34 -1.03
N VAL A 47 3.58 4.11 -2.31
CA VAL A 47 2.45 4.78 -2.97
C VAL A 47 1.12 4.30 -2.38
N GLN A 48 0.98 3.01 -2.07
CA GLN A 48 -0.21 2.49 -1.40
C GLN A 48 -0.42 3.12 -0.02
N MET A 49 0.65 3.40 0.74
CA MET A 49 0.54 4.14 2.00
C MET A 49 0.03 5.56 1.78
N LEU A 50 0.52 6.27 0.75
CA LEU A 50 -0.01 7.60 0.39
C LEU A 50 -1.49 7.52 0.01
N LEU A 51 -1.89 6.52 -0.77
CA LEU A 51 -3.29 6.34 -1.18
C LEU A 51 -4.22 6.14 0.03
N ILE A 52 -3.77 5.39 1.04
CA ILE A 52 -4.52 5.15 2.28
C ILE A 52 -4.55 6.39 3.18
N PHE A 53 -3.38 6.94 3.50
CA PHE A 53 -3.26 7.93 4.58
C PHE A 53 -3.41 9.37 4.13
N ASP A 54 -3.06 9.71 2.89
CA ASP A 54 -3.13 11.08 2.38
C ASP A 54 -4.33 11.27 1.44
N PHE A 55 -4.52 10.36 0.48
CA PHE A 55 -5.64 10.43 -0.48
C PHE A 55 -6.93 9.78 0.01
N LYS A 56 -6.90 9.08 1.14
CA LYS A 56 -8.07 8.43 1.77
C LYS A 56 -8.86 7.52 0.82
N ARG A 57 -8.16 6.82 -0.09
CA ARG A 57 -8.76 5.87 -1.02
C ARG A 57 -9.34 4.68 -0.25
N PRO A 58 -10.62 4.31 -0.46
CA PRO A 58 -11.29 3.32 0.38
C PRO A 58 -10.90 1.86 0.07
N ASP A 59 -10.34 1.58 -1.10
CA ASP A 59 -10.17 0.21 -1.60
C ASP A 59 -8.73 -0.19 -1.92
N ILE A 60 -7.78 0.24 -1.09
CA ILE A 60 -6.36 -0.11 -1.22
C ILE A 60 -6.04 -1.32 -0.35
N PHE A 61 -5.35 -2.30 -0.92
CA PHE A 61 -4.84 -3.46 -0.19
C PHE A 61 -3.35 -3.68 -0.47
N PRO A 62 -2.45 -3.34 0.47
CA PRO A 62 -1.02 -3.52 0.29
C PRO A 62 -0.65 -4.99 0.59
N LEU A 63 -0.88 -5.88 -0.39
CA LEU A 63 -0.65 -7.33 -0.26
C LEU A 63 0.74 -7.70 0.30
N LEU A 64 1.77 -6.91 -0.01
CA LEU A 64 3.14 -7.15 0.43
C LEU A 64 3.49 -6.57 1.81
N ASP A 65 2.53 -5.97 2.50
CA ASP A 65 2.70 -5.48 3.86
C ASP A 65 2.78 -6.64 4.85
N LEU A 66 3.93 -6.79 5.52
CA LEU A 66 4.18 -7.91 6.42
C LEU A 66 3.25 -7.91 7.64
N ALA A 67 2.84 -6.74 8.14
CA ALA A 67 1.95 -6.68 9.29
C ALA A 67 0.55 -7.20 8.91
N ILE A 68 0.05 -6.81 7.74
CA ILE A 68 -1.22 -7.31 7.19
C ILE A 68 -1.14 -8.80 6.88
N GLN A 69 -0.09 -9.27 6.21
CA GLN A 69 0.10 -10.70 5.93
C GLN A 69 0.06 -11.52 7.22
N ASN A 70 0.84 -11.12 8.22
CA ASN A 70 0.89 -11.83 9.49
C ASN A 70 -0.45 -11.80 10.23
N ALA A 71 -1.15 -10.66 10.23
CA ALA A 71 -2.46 -10.55 10.86
C ALA A 71 -3.48 -11.49 10.21
N ILE A 72 -3.53 -11.55 8.87
CA ILE A 72 -4.47 -12.41 8.14
C ILE A 72 -4.11 -13.89 8.31
N VAL A 73 -2.83 -14.26 8.20
CA VAL A 73 -2.36 -15.64 8.42
C VAL A 73 -2.79 -16.14 9.80
N ASN A 74 -2.70 -15.29 10.82
CA ASN A 74 -3.10 -15.65 12.18
C ASN A 74 -4.62 -15.70 12.36
N LEU A 75 -5.36 -14.68 11.87
CA LEU A 75 -6.82 -14.59 12.04
C LEU A 75 -7.58 -15.69 11.31
N TYR A 76 -7.09 -16.12 10.16
CA TYR A 76 -7.72 -17.13 9.31
C TYR A 76 -7.02 -18.50 9.39
N GLU A 77 -6.10 -18.67 10.34
CA GLU A 77 -5.37 -19.92 10.60
C GLU A 77 -4.77 -20.55 9.32
N ILE A 78 -4.17 -19.71 8.47
CA ILE A 78 -3.60 -20.17 7.19
C ILE A 78 -2.41 -21.10 7.44
N GLU A 79 -2.50 -22.34 6.98
CA GLU A 79 -1.44 -23.36 7.14
C GLU A 79 -0.11 -22.92 6.50
N GLU A 80 -0.13 -22.47 5.24
CA GLU A 80 1.06 -21.94 4.58
C GLU A 80 1.37 -20.53 5.06
N LYS A 81 2.49 -20.38 5.77
CA LYS A 81 2.88 -19.10 6.39
C LYS A 81 3.72 -18.20 5.49
N LYS A 82 4.18 -18.68 4.33
CA LYS A 82 5.12 -17.96 3.44
C LYS A 82 4.92 -18.35 1.98
N GLY A 83 5.46 -17.51 1.09
CA GLY A 83 5.53 -17.78 -0.35
C GLY A 83 4.21 -17.53 -1.09
N LYS A 84 4.17 -17.93 -2.36
CA LYS A 84 3.09 -17.59 -3.29
C LYS A 84 1.72 -18.15 -2.86
N VAL A 85 1.68 -19.36 -2.30
CA VAL A 85 0.43 -19.98 -1.83
C VAL A 85 -0.22 -19.14 -0.73
N MET A 86 0.59 -18.70 0.25
CA MET A 86 0.13 -17.82 1.32
C MET A 86 -0.40 -16.49 0.75
N LEU A 87 0.34 -15.85 -0.16
CA LEU A 87 -0.07 -14.57 -0.76
C LEU A 87 -1.39 -14.68 -1.53
N ASN A 88 -1.59 -15.78 -2.27
CA ASN A 88 -2.85 -16.01 -2.99
C ASN A 88 -4.03 -16.13 -2.02
N LYS A 89 -3.88 -16.88 -0.92
CA LYS A 89 -4.93 -17.00 0.11
C LYS A 89 -5.24 -15.66 0.76
N VAL A 90 -4.21 -14.88 1.10
CA VAL A 90 -4.35 -13.52 1.65
C VAL A 90 -5.11 -12.61 0.68
N GLU A 91 -4.77 -12.65 -0.61
CA GLU A 91 -5.44 -11.87 -1.64
C GLU A 91 -6.91 -12.29 -1.83
N GLU A 92 -7.21 -13.59 -1.82
CA GLU A 92 -8.58 -14.12 -1.91
C GLU A 92 -9.44 -13.68 -0.73
N ILE A 93 -8.92 -13.74 0.50
CA ILE A 93 -9.61 -13.22 1.68
C ILE A 93 -9.88 -11.72 1.53
N ALA A 94 -8.88 -10.95 1.09
CA ALA A 94 -9.00 -9.51 0.95
C ALA A 94 -10.02 -9.07 -0.12
N LYS A 95 -10.27 -9.87 -1.16
CA LYS A 95 -11.29 -9.60 -2.17
C LYS A 95 -12.70 -9.47 -1.56
N ASN A 96 -12.98 -10.20 -0.48
CA ASN A 96 -14.28 -10.13 0.21
C ASN A 96 -14.55 -8.80 0.91
N TRP A 97 -13.52 -7.96 1.09
CA TRP A 97 -13.65 -6.64 1.73
C TRP A 97 -13.82 -5.50 0.74
N GLN A 98 -13.87 -5.78 -0.57
CA GLN A 98 -14.17 -4.76 -1.56
C GLN A 98 -15.59 -4.20 -1.36
N PRO A 99 -15.81 -2.89 -1.60
CA PRO A 99 -14.87 -1.88 -2.09
C PRO A 99 -14.18 -1.09 -0.95
N TYR A 100 -13.98 -1.71 0.21
CA TYR A 100 -13.53 -1.05 1.44
C TYR A 100 -12.29 -1.72 2.06
N ARG A 101 -11.40 -2.29 1.24
CA ARG A 101 -10.21 -3.01 1.72
C ARG A 101 -9.31 -2.16 2.61
N THR A 102 -9.25 -0.84 2.40
CA THR A 102 -8.47 0.07 3.25
C THR A 102 -8.94 0.01 4.71
N PHE A 103 -10.26 -0.07 4.93
CA PHE A 103 -10.80 -0.13 6.29
C PHE A 103 -10.38 -1.42 7.00
N ALA A 104 -10.43 -2.56 6.31
CA ALA A 104 -9.93 -3.83 6.84
C ALA A 104 -8.44 -3.72 7.21
N CYS A 105 -7.61 -3.10 6.36
CA CYS A 105 -6.19 -2.87 6.66
C CYS A 105 -5.98 -2.07 7.96
N LEU A 106 -6.78 -1.02 8.19
CA LEU A 106 -6.70 -0.23 9.43
C LEU A 106 -6.97 -1.08 10.68
N TYR A 107 -7.97 -1.98 10.63
CA TYR A 107 -8.24 -2.92 11.73
C TYR A 107 -7.12 -3.96 11.89
N LEU A 108 -6.58 -4.49 10.79
CA LEU A 108 -5.49 -5.47 10.84
C LEU A 108 -4.22 -4.89 11.49
N TRP A 109 -3.89 -3.63 11.17
CA TRP A 109 -2.78 -2.93 11.84
C TRP A 109 -3.09 -2.69 13.33
N ALA A 110 -4.31 -2.29 13.67
CA ALA A 110 -4.71 -2.09 15.07
C ALA A 110 -4.62 -3.37 15.91
N ILE A 111 -4.95 -4.54 15.35
CA ILE A 111 -4.82 -5.83 16.04
C ILE A 111 -3.36 -6.11 16.41
N LYS A 112 -2.42 -5.82 15.50
CA LYS A 112 -0.99 -6.01 15.77
C LYS A 112 -0.51 -5.10 16.89
N ASP A 113 -0.91 -3.83 16.88
CA ASP A 113 -0.47 -2.84 17.86
C ASP A 113 -1.11 -3.06 19.25
N SER A 114 -2.21 -3.82 19.32
CA SER A 114 -2.93 -4.12 20.57
C SER A 114 -2.44 -5.39 21.29
N ASN A 115 -1.52 -6.16 20.71
CA ASN A 115 -0.88 -7.28 21.37
C ASN A 115 0.32 -6.77 22.20
N PRO A 116 0.36 -6.99 23.53
CA PRO A 116 1.47 -6.58 24.38
C PRO A 116 2.81 -7.27 24.06
#